data_AF-A0A525W6J4-F1
#
_entry.id   AF-A0A525W6J4-F1
#
_cell.length_a   1.000
_cell.length_b   1.000
_cell.length_c   1.000
_cell.angle_alpha   90.00
_cell.angle_beta   90.00
_cell.angle_gamma   90.00
#
_symmetry.space_group_name_H-M   'P 1'
#
loop_
_entity.id
_entity.type
_entity.pdbx_description
1 polymer ?
#
loop_
_entity_poly.entity_id
_entity_poly.type
_entity_poly.pdbx_seq_one_letter_code
_entity_poly.pdbx_strand_id
1 'polypeptide(L)'
;MFTSCSLILFFVSGTGAVPLVAVPHALAHEDKNPYANFKAGEVTGIQGAGIQINNTHYPILSAATITDQYENPVSLKDLSQGERVLFHLDQKGRIDRLVLWVPS
;
A
#
# COMPACT_ATOMS: atom_id res chain seq x y z
N MET A 1 27.35 20.60 -27.98
CA MET A 1 26.98 22.01 -27.80
C MET A 1 26.02 22.36 -28.92
N PHE A 2 24.73 22.55 -28.61
CA PHE A 2 23.76 23.07 -29.58
C PHE A 2 23.08 24.30 -28.99
N THR A 3 23.23 25.37 -29.75
CA THR A 3 22.69 26.71 -29.56
C THR A 3 21.20 26.75 -29.90
N SER A 4 20.49 27.63 -29.19
CA SER A 4 19.40 28.49 -29.66
C SER A 4 18.25 27.86 -30.46
N CYS A 5 17.04 27.99 -29.93
CA CYS A 5 15.88 28.38 -30.75
C CYS A 5 14.89 29.15 -29.87
N SER A 6 14.92 30.47 -30.01
CA SER A 6 13.81 31.35 -29.62
C SER A 6 12.54 30.92 -30.35
N LEU A 7 11.44 30.80 -29.62
CA LEU A 7 10.10 30.78 -30.21
C LEU A 7 9.25 31.82 -29.48
N ILE A 8 9.29 33.03 -30.03
CA ILE A 8 8.33 34.08 -29.74
C ILE A 8 7.10 33.78 -30.59
N LEU A 9 5.96 33.56 -29.94
CA LEU A 9 4.65 33.65 -30.57
C LEU A 9 3.79 34.61 -29.75
N PHE A 10 3.74 35.85 -30.23
CA PHE A 10 2.60 36.75 -29.99
C PHE A 10 1.40 36.16 -30.75
N PHE A 11 0.20 36.18 -30.17
CA PHE A 11 -1.04 36.65 -30.83
C PHE A 11 -2.20 36.70 -29.81
N VAL A 12 -2.61 37.95 -29.53
CA VAL A 12 -3.97 38.51 -29.58
C VAL A 12 -5.02 38.05 -28.54
N SER A 13 -5.49 39.09 -27.84
CA SER A 13 -6.64 39.22 -26.96
C SER A 13 -7.91 38.51 -27.45
N GLY A 14 -8.44 37.64 -26.60
CA GLY A 14 -9.77 37.06 -26.74
C GLY A 14 -10.24 36.57 -25.37
N THR A 15 -11.37 37.10 -24.91
CA THR A 15 -12.04 36.77 -23.66
C THR A 15 -12.28 35.27 -23.48
N GLY A 16 -11.82 34.71 -22.35
CA GLY A 16 -12.10 33.32 -21.97
C GLY A 16 -10.96 32.69 -21.19
N ALA A 17 -10.74 33.15 -19.95
CA ALA A 17 -9.82 32.48 -19.03
C ALA A 17 -10.45 31.16 -18.57
N VAL A 18 -10.13 30.07 -19.26
CA VAL A 18 -10.20 28.71 -18.69
C VAL A 18 -8.76 28.24 -18.54
N PRO A 19 -8.22 28.12 -17.32
CA PRO A 19 -6.98 27.40 -17.13
C PRO A 19 -7.27 25.94 -17.45
N LEU A 20 -6.86 25.49 -18.63
CA LEU A 20 -6.64 24.08 -18.91
C LEU A 20 -5.48 23.65 -18.01
N VAL A 21 -5.83 23.29 -16.78
CA VAL A 21 -4.98 22.54 -15.88
C VAL A 21 -4.74 21.21 -16.58
N ALA A 22 -3.59 21.11 -17.25
CA ALA A 22 -3.05 19.84 -17.67
C ALA A 22 -2.76 19.07 -16.38
N VAL A 23 -3.76 18.31 -15.92
CA VAL A 23 -3.58 17.32 -14.86
C VAL A 23 -2.49 16.38 -15.35
N PRO A 24 -1.32 16.33 -14.71
CA PRO A 24 -0.41 15.24 -14.99
C PRO A 24 -1.19 13.98 -14.61
N HIS A 25 -1.54 13.16 -15.59
CA HIS A 25 -1.91 11.76 -15.36
C HIS A 25 -0.66 11.07 -14.81
N ALA A 26 -0.32 11.35 -13.56
CA ALA A 26 0.44 10.45 -12.75
C ALA A 26 -0.47 9.24 -12.59
N LEU A 27 -0.25 8.25 -13.46
CA LEU A 27 -0.61 6.86 -13.18
C LEU A 27 0.23 6.39 -11.99
N ALA A 28 0.03 7.02 -10.83
CA ALA A 28 0.21 6.32 -9.58
C ALA A 28 -0.94 5.32 -9.58
N HIS A 29 -0.65 4.10 -10.04
CA HIS A 29 -1.41 2.94 -9.62
C HIS A 29 -1.16 2.86 -8.10
N GLU A 30 -1.85 3.70 -7.34
CA GLU A 30 -1.91 3.56 -5.89
C GLU A 30 -2.53 2.18 -5.71
N ASP A 31 -1.68 1.23 -5.34
CA ASP A 31 -2.05 -0.12 -4.95
C ASP A 31 -2.98 0.01 -3.74
N LYS A 32 -4.27 0.21 -4.05
CA LYS A 32 -5.26 0.67 -3.11
C LYS A 32 -5.63 -0.55 -2.28
N ASN A 33 -5.14 -0.58 -1.05
CA ASN A 33 -5.47 -1.61 -0.07
C ASN A 33 -6.98 -1.94 -0.16
N PRO A 34 -7.35 -3.16 -0.62
CA PRO A 34 -8.75 -3.51 -0.82
C PRO A 34 -9.48 -3.75 0.51
N TYR A 35 -8.76 -3.86 1.62
CA TYR A 35 -9.28 -4.09 2.95
C TYR A 35 -9.36 -2.78 3.74
N ALA A 36 -10.57 -2.20 3.77
CA ALA A 36 -10.84 -1.04 4.61
C ALA A 36 -10.53 -1.35 6.10
N ASN A 37 -9.88 -0.41 6.79
CA ASN A 37 -9.43 -0.52 8.19
C ASN A 37 -8.27 -1.50 8.45
N PHE A 38 -7.69 -2.12 7.43
CA PHE A 38 -6.46 -2.89 7.58
C PHE A 38 -5.25 -1.94 7.54
N LYS A 39 -4.26 -2.24 8.37
CA LYS A 39 -2.94 -1.63 8.34
C LYS A 39 -2.07 -2.43 7.38
N ALA A 40 -1.15 -1.76 6.70
CA ALA A 40 -0.13 -2.41 5.88
C ALA A 40 1.21 -2.43 6.59
N GLY A 41 2.01 -3.47 6.35
CA GLY A 41 3.38 -3.52 6.83
C GLY A 41 4.15 -4.70 6.28
N GLU A 42 5.40 -4.80 6.69
CA GLU A 42 6.31 -5.88 6.33
C GLU A 42 6.58 -6.75 7.54
N VAL A 43 6.57 -8.06 7.35
CA VAL A 43 6.94 -9.03 8.38
C VAL A 43 8.43 -8.91 8.66
N THR A 44 8.79 -8.48 9.86
CA THR A 44 10.19 -8.37 10.29
C THR A 44 10.60 -9.55 11.18
N GLY A 45 9.66 -10.40 11.59
CA GLY A 45 9.94 -11.61 12.35
C GLY A 45 8.70 -12.29 12.92
N ILE A 46 8.86 -13.50 13.45
CA ILE A 46 7.81 -14.25 14.15
C ILE A 46 8.39 -14.66 15.50
N GLN A 47 7.65 -14.41 16.58
CA GLN A 47 8.13 -14.67 17.94
C GLN A 47 6.99 -15.22 18.81
N GLY A 48 7.13 -16.47 19.26
CA GLY A 48 6.11 -17.15 20.05
C GLY A 48 4.77 -17.22 19.29
N ALA A 49 3.70 -16.74 19.92
CA ALA A 49 2.35 -16.67 19.33
C ALA A 49 2.05 -15.31 18.68
N GLY A 50 3.07 -14.53 18.32
CA GLY A 50 2.93 -13.21 17.71
C GLY A 50 3.81 -13.02 16.48
N ILE A 51 3.54 -11.95 15.75
CA ILE A 51 4.28 -11.54 14.56
C ILE A 51 4.84 -10.14 14.77
N GLN A 52 6.04 -9.89 14.27
CA GLN A 52 6.62 -8.58 14.21
C GLN A 52 6.36 -8.00 12.81
N ILE A 53 5.69 -6.85 12.78
CA ILE A 53 5.40 -6.12 11.55
C ILE A 53 5.98 -4.73 11.69
N ASN A 54 6.83 -4.31 10.74
CA ASN A 54 7.60 -3.07 10.81
C ASN A 54 8.35 -2.92 12.15
N ASN A 55 9.01 -3.98 12.64
CA ASN A 55 9.71 -4.07 13.93
C ASN A 55 8.83 -3.87 15.18
N THR A 56 7.50 -3.86 15.04
CA THR A 56 6.57 -3.81 16.17
C THR A 56 5.96 -5.19 16.39
N HIS A 57 6.02 -5.70 17.63
CA HIS A 57 5.44 -6.98 17.96
C HIS A 57 3.92 -6.86 18.17
N TYR A 58 3.17 -7.70 17.46
CA TYR A 58 1.72 -7.83 17.61
C TYR A 58 1.37 -9.26 18.04
N PRO A 59 0.68 -9.44 19.18
CA PRO A 59 0.13 -10.74 19.55
C PRO A 59 -0.96 -11.16 18.55
N ILE A 60 -0.99 -12.43 18.18
CA ILE A 60 -2.01 -12.99 17.29
C ILE A 60 -3.07 -13.70 18.13
N LEU A 61 -4.35 -13.45 17.80
CA LEU A 61 -5.46 -14.18 18.39
C LEU A 61 -5.40 -15.64 17.95
N SER A 62 -5.59 -16.60 18.85
CA SER A 62 -5.55 -18.02 18.49
C SER A 62 -6.58 -18.43 17.42
N ALA A 63 -7.65 -17.65 17.25
CA ALA A 63 -8.69 -17.83 16.23
C ALA A 63 -8.55 -16.85 15.06
N ALA A 64 -7.37 -16.24 14.88
CA ALA A 64 -7.13 -15.31 13.79
C ALA A 64 -7.26 -15.99 12.43
N THR A 65 -7.85 -15.28 11.48
CA THR A 65 -7.89 -15.71 10.09
C THR A 65 -6.64 -15.24 9.38
N ILE A 66 -5.85 -16.18 8.85
CA ILE A 66 -4.63 -15.89 8.09
C ILE A 66 -4.82 -16.43 6.68
N THR A 67 -4.81 -15.55 5.69
CA THR A 67 -5.02 -15.92 4.28
C THR A 67 -4.03 -15.23 3.36
N ASP A 68 -3.97 -15.65 2.10
CA ASP A 68 -3.41 -14.84 1.02
C ASP A 68 -4.46 -13.86 0.47
N GLN A 69 -4.07 -13.06 -0.52
CA GLN A 69 -4.93 -12.12 -1.24
C GLN A 69 -6.08 -12.78 -2.03
N TYR A 70 -6.05 -14.10 -2.22
CA TYR A 70 -7.07 -14.89 -2.89
C TYR A 70 -7.96 -15.67 -1.90
N GLU A 71 -7.89 -15.31 -0.62
CA GLU A 71 -8.63 -15.94 0.49
C GLU A 71 -8.23 -17.40 0.78
N ASN A 72 -7.11 -17.88 0.25
CA ASN A 72 -6.61 -19.20 0.60
C ASN A 72 -6.00 -19.16 2.01
N PRO A 73 -6.28 -20.15 2.87
CA PRO A 73 -5.72 -20.20 4.21
C PRO A 73 -4.20 -20.38 4.16
N VAL A 74 -3.49 -19.55 4.94
CA VAL A 74 -2.03 -19.58 5.09
C VAL A 74 -1.69 -19.82 6.56
N SER A 75 -0.68 -20.63 6.84
CA SER A 75 -0.23 -20.83 8.22
C SER A 75 0.77 -19.73 8.60
N LEU A 76 0.70 -19.25 9.85
CA LEU A 76 1.65 -18.25 10.37
C LEU A 76 3.12 -18.65 10.15
N LYS A 77 3.43 -19.94 10.34
CA LYS A 77 4.77 -20.51 10.18
C LYS A 77 5.32 -20.43 8.74
N ASP A 78 4.43 -20.26 7.76
CA ASP A 78 4.79 -20.21 6.34
C ASP A 78 5.11 -18.77 5.91
N LEU A 79 4.87 -17.78 6.78
CA LEU A 79 5.24 -16.40 6.53
C LEU A 79 6.74 -16.19 6.73
N SER A 80 7.35 -15.49 5.77
CA SER A 80 8.78 -15.19 5.76
C SER A 80 9.05 -13.72 6.10
N GLN A 81 10.26 -13.45 6.60
CA GLN A 81 10.71 -12.05 6.77
C GLN A 81 10.77 -11.34 5.41
N GLY A 82 10.35 -10.07 5.37
CA GLY A 82 10.26 -9.28 4.15
C GLY A 82 8.93 -9.39 3.41
N GLU A 83 8.03 -10.29 3.84
CA GLU A 83 6.71 -10.40 3.23
C GLU A 83 5.83 -9.20 3.59
N ARG A 84 5.11 -8.70 2.58
CA ARG A 84 4.13 -7.63 2.79
C ARG A 84 2.81 -8.24 3.25
N VAL A 85 2.24 -7.64 4.29
CA VAL A 85 0.99 -8.10 4.89
C VAL A 85 0.04 -6.93 5.12
N LEU A 86 -1.25 -7.25 5.04
CA LEU A 86 -2.33 -6.40 5.52
C LEU A 86 -2.91 -7.04 6.77
N PHE A 87 -3.10 -6.27 7.82
CA PHE A 87 -3.58 -6.81 9.10
C PHE A 87 -4.61 -5.92 9.75
N HIS A 88 -5.58 -6.56 10.40
CA HIS A 88 -6.54 -5.91 11.28
C HIS A 88 -6.18 -6.19 12.73
N LEU A 89 -6.51 -5.24 13.60
CA LEU A 89 -6.34 -5.37 15.05
C LEU A 89 -7.71 -5.36 15.72
N ASP A 90 -7.94 -6.30 16.62
CA ASP A 90 -9.09 -6.28 17.50
C ASP A 90 -9.02 -5.09 18.47
N GLN A 91 -10.09 -4.91 19.26
CA GLN A 91 -10.19 -3.82 20.25
C GLN A 91 -9.10 -3.87 21.34
N LYS A 92 -8.39 -5.00 21.48
CA LYS A 92 -7.29 -5.20 22.45
C LYS A 92 -5.91 -5.07 21.79
N GLY A 93 -5.85 -4.71 20.50
CA GLY A 93 -4.60 -4.55 19.75
C GLY A 93 -3.97 -5.87 19.30
N ARG A 94 -4.74 -6.96 19.25
CA ARG A 94 -4.28 -8.27 18.78
C ARG A 94 -4.68 -8.47 17.32
N ILE A 95 -3.86 -9.18 16.56
CA ILE A 95 -4.22 -9.52 15.18
C ILE A 95 -5.31 -10.58 15.19
N ASP A 96 -6.47 -10.25 14.62
CA ASP A 96 -7.59 -11.16 14.39
C ASP A 96 -7.75 -11.52 12.89
N ARG A 97 -7.19 -10.71 11.98
CA ARG A 97 -7.07 -11.01 10.55
C ARG A 97 -5.73 -10.57 9.98
N LEU A 98 -5.11 -11.44 9.19
CA LEU A 98 -3.84 -11.22 8.50
C LEU A 98 -3.96 -11.72 7.05
N VAL A 99 -3.57 -10.89 6.11
CA VAL A 99 -3.60 -11.19 4.67
C VAL A 99 -2.20 -11.01 4.11
N LEU A 100 -1.63 -12.06 3.51
CA LEU A 100 -0.40 -11.97 2.75
C LEU A 100 -0.68 -11.23 1.44
N TRP A 101 -0.01 -10.11 1.24
CA TRP A 101 -0.19 -9.23 0.09
C TRP A 101 1.05 -9.28 -0.80
N VAL A 102 0.88 -9.70 -2.05
CA VAL A 102 1.93 -9.64 -3.07
C VAL A 102 1.58 -8.47 -3.99
N PRO A 103 2.30 -7.34 -3.93
CA PRO A 103 2.08 -6.23 -4.85
C PRO A 103 2.32 -6.73 -6.28
N SER A 104 1.37 -6.45 -7.19
CA SER A 104 1.43 -6.79 -8.60
C SER A 104 2.40 -5.90 -9.39
#